data_AF-A0A0B1SZ39-F1
#
_entry.id   AF-A0A0B1SZ39-F1
#
_cell.length_a   1.000
_cell.length_b   1.000
_cell.length_c   1.000
_cell.angle_alpha   90.00
_cell.angle_beta   90.00
_cell.angle_gamma   90.00
#
_symmetry.space_group_name_H-M   'P 1'
#
loop_
_entity.id
_entity.type
_entity.pdbx_description
1 polymer ?
#
loop_
_entity_poly.entity_id
_entity_poly.type
_entity_poly.pdbx_seq_one_letter_code
_entity_poly.pdbx_strand_id
1 'polypeptide(L)'
;MAIPNQLLICSAIKVLIVLLTIVVLILLDPIYVTAYISINYEIVLIYIVSALTLLYCIVSVIMYFLLARRGEETPLTNCSLSEVIFSTAGIMGWLIIIGIGGTISQRTIIETGERFGWIGALAGIIVGCFLGIAALFTMNVINDKILATRRSRKYEKGYPQ
;
A
#
# COMPACT_ATOMS: atom_id res chain seq x y z
N MET A 1 -2.80 -27.18 -0.13
CA MET A 1 -3.66 -25.97 -0.13
C MET A 1 -2.98 -24.92 -0.99
N ALA A 2 -3.53 -24.61 -2.15
CA ALA A 2 -3.00 -23.55 -3.00
C ALA A 2 -3.53 -22.21 -2.48
N ILE A 3 -2.65 -21.32 -2.04
CA ILE A 3 -3.00 -19.91 -1.84
C ILE A 3 -3.48 -19.41 -3.22
N PRO A 4 -4.64 -18.73 -3.33
CA PRO A 4 -5.04 -18.16 -4.61
C PRO A 4 -3.92 -17.23 -5.09
N ASN A 5 -3.41 -17.46 -6.30
CA ASN A 5 -2.20 -16.82 -6.84
C ASN A 5 -2.18 -15.29 -6.65
N GLN A 6 -3.36 -14.66 -6.67
CA GLN A 6 -3.54 -13.24 -6.39
C GLN A 6 -3.09 -12.81 -4.99
N LEU A 7 -3.43 -13.56 -3.93
CA LEU A 7 -3.00 -13.25 -2.56
C LEU A 7 -1.48 -13.40 -2.43
N LEU A 8 -0.89 -14.38 -3.12
CA LEU A 8 0.55 -14.60 -3.15
C LEU A 8 1.27 -13.44 -3.84
N ILE A 9 0.82 -13.05 -5.04
CA ILE A 9 1.35 -11.89 -5.77
C ILE A 9 1.21 -10.61 -4.94
N CYS A 10 0.05 -10.39 -4.33
CA CYS A 10 -0.17 -9.22 -3.47
C CYS A 10 0.77 -9.21 -2.25
N SER A 11 0.98 -10.38 -1.61
CA SER A 11 1.91 -10.48 -0.48
C SER A 11 3.34 -10.13 -0.89
N ALA A 12 3.79 -10.55 -2.08
CA ALA A 12 5.11 -10.21 -2.60
C ALA A 12 5.25 -8.71 -2.86
N ILE A 13 4.23 -8.07 -3.47
CA ILE A 13 4.23 -6.62 -3.72
C ILE A 13 4.24 -5.86 -2.39
N LYS A 14 3.50 -6.31 -1.36
CA LYS A 14 3.51 -5.68 -0.03
C LYS A 14 4.86 -5.80 0.67
N VAL A 15 5.54 -6.95 0.55
CA VAL A 15 6.91 -7.10 1.07
C VAL A 15 7.85 -6.10 0.40
N LEU A 16 7.72 -5.91 -0.92
CA LEU A 16 8.49 -4.89 -1.64
C LEU A 16 8.17 -3.47 -1.14
N ILE A 17 6.89 -3.14 -0.94
CA ILE A 17 6.48 -1.84 -0.37
C ILE A 17 7.11 -1.64 1.02
N VAL A 18 7.11 -2.66 1.87
CA VAL A 18 7.74 -2.60 3.21
C VAL A 18 9.23 -2.31 3.10
N LEU A 19 9.96 -3.03 2.23
CA LEU A 19 11.38 -2.80 2.03
C LEU A 19 11.67 -1.37 1.54
N LEU A 20 10.93 -0.89 0.53
CA LEU A 20 11.08 0.46 0.01
C LEU A 20 10.75 1.52 1.07
N THR A 21 9.73 1.29 1.89
CA THR A 21 9.35 2.19 2.99
C THR A 21 10.44 2.26 4.06
N ILE A 22 11.09 1.13 4.37
CA ILE A 22 12.25 1.11 5.28
C ILE A 22 13.41 1.92 4.69
N VAL A 23 13.70 1.79 3.39
CA VAL A 23 14.74 2.60 2.74
C VAL A 23 14.40 4.09 2.81
N VAL A 24 13.14 4.48 2.59
CA VAL A 24 12.68 5.87 2.76
C VAL A 24 12.94 6.37 4.18
N LEU A 25 12.65 5.57 5.20
CA LEU A 25 12.91 5.93 6.60
C LEU A 25 14.41 6.04 6.92
N ILE A 26 15.28 5.22 6.31
CA ILE A 26 16.74 5.32 6.48
C ILE A 26 17.29 6.59 5.84
N LEU A 27 16.76 6.98 4.68
CA LEU A 27 17.16 8.22 4.00
C LEU A 27 16.71 9.47 4.75
N LEU A 28 15.64 9.34 5.56
CA LEU A 28 15.06 10.39 6.39
C LEU A 28 15.87 10.57 7.69
N ASP A 29 17.07 11.14 7.59
CA ASP A 29 18.00 11.34 8.71
C ASP A 29 17.40 12.24 9.82
N PRO A 30 17.42 11.83 11.11
CA PRO A 30 16.86 12.60 12.22
C PRO A 30 17.53 13.95 12.45
N ILE A 31 18.74 14.17 11.93
CA ILE A 31 19.46 15.45 12.04
C ILE A 31 18.68 16.58 11.33
N TYR A 32 17.90 16.27 10.30
CA TYR A 32 17.14 17.28 9.54
C TYR A 32 15.81 17.68 10.20
N VAL A 33 15.42 17.01 11.29
CA VAL A 33 14.19 17.31 12.05
C VAL A 33 14.33 18.58 12.89
N THR A 34 15.55 18.95 13.29
CA THR A 34 15.79 20.03 14.26
C THR A 34 16.19 21.38 13.63
N ALA A 35 16.55 21.41 12.35
CA ALA A 35 17.16 22.59 11.71
C ALA A 35 16.15 23.61 11.13
N TYR A 36 14.94 23.20 10.73
CA TYR A 36 13.97 24.08 10.06
C TYR A 36 12.52 23.76 10.46
N ILE A 37 11.83 24.72 11.11
CA ILE A 37 10.46 24.56 11.63
C ILE A 37 9.45 24.11 10.55
N SER A 38 9.53 24.64 9.32
CA SER A 38 8.61 24.24 8.24
C SER A 38 8.91 22.85 7.67
N ILE A 39 10.19 22.48 7.54
CA ILE A 39 10.62 21.15 7.08
C ILE A 39 10.23 20.08 8.11
N ASN A 40 10.19 20.45 9.40
CA ASN A 40 9.81 19.54 10.48
C ASN A 40 8.39 18.96 10.25
N TYR A 41 7.41 19.77 9.84
CA TYR A 41 6.07 19.27 9.52
C TYR A 41 6.03 18.35 8.28
N GLU A 42 6.77 18.68 7.23
CA GLU A 42 6.87 17.88 6.01
C GLU A 42 7.51 16.50 6.28
N ILE A 43 8.57 16.45 7.10
CA ILE A 43 9.21 15.21 7.55
C ILE A 43 8.27 14.37 8.43
N VAL A 44 7.54 15.01 9.35
CA VAL A 44 6.55 14.32 10.20
C VAL A 44 5.46 13.66 9.35
N LEU A 45 5.00 14.31 8.27
CA LEU A 45 4.04 13.69 7.34
C LEU A 45 4.61 12.44 6.67
N ILE A 46 5.88 12.46 6.25
CA ILE A 46 6.55 11.27 5.69
C ILE A 46 6.57 10.13 6.72
N TYR A 47 6.88 10.41 7.99
CA TYR A 47 6.85 9.41 9.06
C TYR A 47 5.45 8.83 9.27
N ILE A 48 4.41 9.66 9.32
CA ILE A 48 3.02 9.22 9.53
C ILE A 48 2.58 8.29 8.39
N VAL A 49 2.77 8.71 7.14
CA VAL A 49 2.38 7.93 5.97
C VAL A 49 3.19 6.63 5.88
N SER A 50 4.49 6.67 6.22
CA SER A 50 5.34 5.48 6.28
C SER A 50 4.87 4.50 7.36
N ALA A 51 4.55 4.98 8.56
CA ALA A 51 4.05 4.15 9.66
C ALA A 51 2.70 3.50 9.32
N LEU A 52 1.77 4.26 8.74
CA LEU A 52 0.48 3.73 8.27
C LEU A 52 0.66 2.68 7.16
N THR A 53 1.62 2.92 6.26
CA THR A 53 1.96 1.97 5.18
C THR A 53 2.50 0.67 5.72
N LEU A 54 3.45 0.73 6.67
CA LEU A 54 4.01 -0.45 7.33
C LEU A 54 2.93 -1.22 8.09
N LEU A 55 2.11 -0.53 8.87
CA LEU A 55 1.00 -1.13 9.61
C LEU A 55 0.05 -1.88 8.66
N TYR A 56 -0.42 -1.21 7.61
CA TYR A 56 -1.32 -1.81 6.62
C TYR A 56 -0.68 -3.03 5.94
N CYS A 57 0.57 -2.91 5.46
CA CYS A 57 1.21 -4.00 4.74
C CYS A 57 1.45 -5.22 5.64
N ILE A 58 1.93 -5.02 6.87
CA ILE A 58 2.19 -6.12 7.82
C ILE A 58 0.89 -6.80 8.23
N VAL A 59 -0.12 -6.02 8.65
CA VAL A 59 -1.43 -6.56 9.08
C VAL A 59 -2.10 -7.32 7.94
N SER A 60 -2.06 -6.78 6.72
CA SER A 60 -2.64 -7.44 5.54
C SER A 60 -1.92 -8.74 5.17
N VAL A 61 -0.59 -8.79 5.24
CA VAL A 61 0.18 -10.04 5.02
C VAL A 61 -0.16 -11.10 6.07
N ILE A 62 -0.28 -10.72 7.34
CA ILE A 62 -0.72 -11.63 8.41
C ILE A 62 -2.14 -12.13 8.13
N MET A 63 -3.05 -11.25 7.73
CA MET A 63 -4.43 -11.61 7.38
C MET A 63 -4.45 -12.64 6.24
N TYR A 64 -3.64 -12.46 5.19
CA TYR A 64 -3.55 -13.41 4.08
C TYR A 64 -3.05 -14.78 4.52
N PHE A 65 -2.07 -14.81 5.42
CA PHE A 65 -1.56 -16.05 5.98
C PHE A 65 -2.63 -16.80 6.81
N LEU A 66 -3.40 -16.06 7.62
CA LEU A 66 -4.51 -16.64 8.39
C LEU A 66 -5.64 -17.14 7.49
N LEU A 67 -5.99 -16.38 6.45
CA LEU A 67 -6.98 -16.78 5.44
C LEU A 67 -6.56 -18.04 4.68
N ALA A 68 -5.28 -18.14 4.30
CA ALA A 68 -4.73 -19.32 3.65
C ALA A 68 -4.87 -20.60 4.49
N ARG A 69 -4.88 -20.48 5.83
CA ARG A 69 -5.08 -21.61 6.74
C ARG A 69 -6.55 -21.97 6.98
N ARG A 70 -7.50 -21.08 6.67
CA ARG A 70 -8.92 -21.21 7.04
C ARG A 70 -9.78 -21.97 6.01
N GLY A 71 -9.28 -22.20 4.79
CA GLY A 71 -9.98 -22.97 3.75
C GLY A 71 -10.96 -22.16 2.88
N GLU A 72 -11.46 -22.79 1.79
CA GLU A 72 -12.13 -22.17 0.63
C GLU A 72 -13.52 -21.54 0.87
N GLU A 73 -14.11 -21.68 2.06
CA GLU A 73 -15.51 -21.27 2.30
C GLU A 73 -15.69 -19.79 2.70
N THR A 74 -14.61 -19.01 2.72
CA THR A 74 -14.69 -17.58 3.11
C THR A 74 -14.88 -16.67 1.88
N PRO A 75 -15.96 -15.87 1.81
CA PRO A 75 -16.15 -14.93 0.71
C PRO A 75 -15.07 -13.84 0.76
N LEU A 76 -14.14 -13.88 -0.20
CA LEU A 76 -13.00 -12.95 -0.34
C LEU A 76 -13.42 -11.51 -0.71
N THR A 77 -14.70 -11.26 -0.89
CA THR A 77 -15.24 -9.97 -1.33
C THR A 77 -14.88 -8.83 -0.38
N ASN A 78 -14.99 -9.02 0.93
CA ASN A 78 -14.67 -7.99 1.91
C ASN A 78 -13.16 -7.70 1.94
N CYS A 79 -12.33 -8.74 1.75
CA CYS A 79 -10.89 -8.59 1.60
C CYS A 79 -10.59 -7.76 0.35
N SER A 80 -11.15 -8.11 -0.81
CA SER A 80 -10.93 -7.38 -2.06
C SER A 80 -11.34 -5.90 -1.99
N LEU A 81 -12.48 -5.58 -1.36
CA LEU A 81 -12.92 -4.20 -1.17
C LEU A 81 -11.99 -3.43 -0.23
N SER A 82 -11.59 -4.04 0.88
CA SER A 82 -10.64 -3.42 1.80
C SER A 82 -9.31 -3.12 1.11
N GLU A 83 -8.82 -4.04 0.28
CA GLU A 83 -7.58 -3.85 -0.47
C GLU A 83 -7.66 -2.71 -1.47
N VAL A 84 -8.79 -2.55 -2.17
CA VAL A 84 -9.00 -1.41 -3.08
C VAL A 84 -9.03 -0.08 -2.32
N ILE A 85 -9.74 -0.01 -1.18
CA ILE A 85 -9.82 1.21 -0.38
C ILE A 85 -8.44 1.59 0.18
N PHE A 86 -7.74 0.65 0.81
CA PHE A 86 -6.44 0.92 1.41
C PHE A 86 -5.34 1.17 0.37
N SER A 87 -5.37 0.47 -0.78
CA SER A 87 -4.43 0.77 -1.87
C SER A 87 -4.65 2.15 -2.46
N THR A 88 -5.90 2.60 -2.61
CA THR A 88 -6.23 3.96 -3.05
C THR A 88 -5.75 5.00 -2.04
N ALA A 89 -5.96 4.76 -0.74
CA ALA A 89 -5.44 5.63 0.32
C ALA A 89 -3.89 5.68 0.32
N GLY A 90 -3.24 4.53 0.09
CA GLY A 90 -1.80 4.42 -0.10
C GLY A 90 -1.30 5.26 -1.27
N ILE A 91 -1.95 5.17 -2.44
CA ILE A 91 -1.63 6.00 -3.62
C ILE A 91 -1.65 7.49 -3.24
N MET A 92 -2.72 7.94 -2.59
CA MET A 92 -2.85 9.35 -2.20
C MET A 92 -1.75 9.78 -1.22
N GLY A 93 -1.46 8.98 -0.20
CA GLY A 93 -0.42 9.28 0.79
C GLY A 93 0.96 9.39 0.15
N TRP A 94 1.33 8.46 -0.74
CA TRP A 94 2.64 8.46 -1.37
C TRP A 94 2.77 9.49 -2.50
N LEU A 95 1.68 9.88 -3.19
CA LEU A 95 1.68 11.02 -4.10
C LEU A 95 2.00 12.34 -3.38
N ILE A 96 1.47 12.52 -2.16
CA ILE A 96 1.81 13.68 -1.32
C ILE A 96 3.30 13.66 -0.98
N ILE A 97 3.86 12.50 -0.62
CA ILE A 97 5.30 12.36 -0.35
C ILE A 97 6.15 12.69 -1.58
N ILE A 98 5.74 12.28 -2.79
CA ILE A 98 6.45 12.64 -4.04
C ILE A 98 6.53 14.16 -4.17
N GLY A 99 5.41 14.86 -3.95
CA GLY A 99 5.36 16.32 -3.98
C GLY A 99 6.29 16.95 -2.94
N ILE A 100 6.20 16.48 -1.69
CA ILE A 100 7.04 16.97 -0.57
C ILE A 100 8.53 16.74 -0.85
N GLY A 101 8.91 15.53 -1.29
CA GLY A 101 10.30 15.19 -1.62
C GLY A 101 10.86 16.07 -2.73
N GLY A 102 10.05 16.37 -3.76
CA GLY A 102 10.42 17.32 -4.81
C GLY A 102 10.60 18.74 -4.30
N THR A 103 9.68 19.25 -3.48
CA THR A 103 9.77 20.62 -2.95
C THR A 103 10.92 20.81 -1.97
N ILE A 104 11.21 19.81 -1.12
CA ILE A 104 12.35 19.87 -0.21
C ILE A 104 13.65 19.80 -1.02
N SER A 105 13.73 18.88 -1.99
CA SER A 105 14.92 18.73 -2.84
C SER A 105 15.32 20.03 -3.54
N GLN A 106 14.34 20.79 -4.04
CA GLN A 106 14.57 22.10 -4.66
C GLN A 106 14.98 23.20 -3.67
N ARG A 107 14.55 23.13 -2.40
CA ARG A 107 14.91 24.10 -1.36
C ARG A 107 16.29 23.83 -0.77
N THR A 108 16.75 22.58 -0.76
CA THR A 108 17.97 22.15 -0.05
C THR A 108 19.06 21.57 -0.96
N ILE A 109 19.11 22.01 -2.22
CA ILE A 109 19.94 21.48 -3.33
C ILE A 109 21.41 21.20 -2.93
N ILE A 110 22.02 22.04 -2.08
CA ILE A 110 23.46 22.01 -1.80
C ILE A 110 23.85 20.96 -0.74
N GLU A 111 22.97 20.64 0.22
CA GLU A 111 23.33 19.78 1.37
C GLU A 111 22.51 18.49 1.46
N THR A 112 21.21 18.52 1.11
CA THR A 112 20.31 17.37 1.32
C THR A 112 19.43 17.04 0.12
N GLY A 113 19.52 17.84 -0.96
CA GLY A 113 18.65 17.73 -2.12
C GLY A 113 18.67 16.35 -2.79
N GLU A 114 19.83 15.69 -2.82
CA GLU A 114 19.98 14.35 -3.40
C GLU A 114 19.17 13.29 -2.63
N ARG A 115 19.25 13.29 -1.28
CA ARG A 115 18.54 12.32 -0.43
C ARG A 115 17.03 12.47 -0.56
N PHE A 116 16.53 13.70 -0.56
CA PHE A 116 15.09 13.96 -0.76
C PHE A 116 14.62 13.66 -2.19
N GLY A 117 15.50 13.81 -3.19
CA GLY A 117 15.24 13.34 -4.55
C GLY A 117 15.05 11.82 -4.63
N TRP A 118 15.91 11.05 -3.94
CA TRP A 118 15.76 9.60 -3.83
C TRP A 118 14.50 9.19 -3.08
N ILE A 119 14.11 9.91 -2.02
CA ILE A 119 12.83 9.70 -1.33
C ILE A 119 11.66 9.88 -2.30
N GLY A 120 11.67 10.93 -3.12
CA GLY A 120 10.65 11.16 -4.14
C GLY A 120 10.60 10.04 -5.19
N ALA A 121 11.75 9.56 -5.66
CA ALA A 121 11.82 8.45 -6.62
C ALA A 121 11.27 7.14 -6.03
N LEU A 122 11.67 6.81 -4.79
CA LEU A 122 11.17 5.63 -4.07
C LEU A 122 9.67 5.71 -3.81
N ALA A 123 9.16 6.88 -3.45
CA ALA A 123 7.73 7.13 -3.30
C ALA A 123 6.98 6.89 -4.63
N GLY A 124 7.56 7.27 -5.77
CA GLY A 124 7.03 6.95 -7.10
C GLY A 124 6.89 5.44 -7.36
N ILE A 125 7.92 4.67 -7.01
CA ILE A 125 7.88 3.20 -7.12
C ILE A 125 6.80 2.62 -6.21
N ILE A 126 6.69 3.12 -4.97
CA ILE A 126 5.66 2.66 -4.03
C ILE A 126 4.24 2.96 -4.56
N VAL A 127 4.01 4.13 -5.15
CA VAL A 127 2.73 4.45 -5.83
C VAL A 127 2.44 3.43 -6.94
N GLY A 128 3.45 3.09 -7.75
CA GLY A 128 3.33 2.06 -8.78
C GLY A 128 2.94 0.69 -8.22
N CYS A 129 3.54 0.28 -7.10
CA CYS A 129 3.18 -0.95 -6.40
C CYS A 129 1.73 -0.93 -5.90
N PHE A 130 1.27 0.18 -5.31
CA PHE A 130 -0.11 0.32 -4.87
C PHE A 130 -1.11 0.32 -6.04
N LEU A 131 -0.78 0.96 -7.16
CA LEU A 131 -1.57 0.89 -8.39
C LEU A 131 -1.69 -0.55 -8.91
N GLY A 132 -0.60 -1.32 -8.86
CA GLY A 132 -0.61 -2.74 -9.20
C GLY A 132 -1.56 -3.55 -8.32
N ILE A 133 -1.55 -3.31 -7.01
CA ILE A 133 -2.50 -3.95 -6.07
C ILE A 133 -3.94 -3.54 -6.39
N ALA A 134 -4.20 -2.23 -6.55
CA ALA A 134 -5.53 -1.71 -6.86
C ALA A 134 -6.08 -2.31 -8.16
N ALA A 135 -5.28 -2.39 -9.22
CA ALA A 135 -5.67 -2.97 -10.50
C ALA A 135 -6.02 -4.45 -10.37
N LEU A 136 -5.18 -5.24 -9.69
CA LEU A 136 -5.43 -6.67 -9.46
C LEU A 136 -6.74 -6.91 -8.72
N PHE A 137 -7.01 -6.20 -7.62
CA PHE A 137 -8.26 -6.40 -6.87
C PHE A 137 -9.49 -5.82 -7.55
N THR A 138 -9.36 -4.68 -8.25
CA THR A 138 -10.48 -4.08 -8.99
C THR A 138 -10.92 -4.98 -10.15
N MET A 139 -9.97 -5.54 -10.91
CA MET A 139 -10.30 -6.51 -11.97
C MET A 139 -11.04 -7.73 -11.44
N ASN A 140 -10.65 -8.24 -10.27
CA ASN A 140 -11.34 -9.37 -9.64
C ASN A 140 -12.75 -9.00 -9.17
N VAL A 141 -12.93 -7.81 -8.57
CA VAL A 141 -14.27 -7.33 -8.22
C VAL A 141 -15.15 -7.17 -9.45
N ILE A 142 -14.62 -6.62 -10.56
CA ILE A 142 -15.38 -6.44 -11.80
C ILE A 142 -15.76 -7.80 -12.40
N ASN A 143 -14.82 -8.74 -12.50
CA ASN A 143 -15.08 -10.07 -13.07
C ASN A 143 -16.07 -10.87 -12.23
N ASP A 144 -15.90 -10.90 -10.91
CA ASP A 144 -16.74 -11.71 -10.03
C ASP A 144 -18.11 -11.08 -9.75
N LYS A 145 -18.22 -9.74 -9.69
CA LYS A 145 -19.48 -9.07 -9.30
C LYS A 145 -20.23 -8.39 -10.44
N ILE A 146 -19.54 -7.86 -11.44
CA ILE A 146 -20.15 -7.03 -12.49
C ILE A 146 -20.38 -7.84 -13.75
N LEU A 147 -19.39 -8.61 -14.20
CA LEU A 147 -19.44 -9.37 -15.45
C LEU A 147 -20.01 -10.79 -15.30
N ALA A 148 -20.11 -11.32 -14.07
CA ALA A 148 -20.73 -12.62 -13.83
C ALA A 148 -22.27 -12.57 -14.05
N THR A 149 -22.70 -12.79 -15.29
CA THR A 149 -24.13 -12.82 -15.71
C THR A 149 -24.95 -13.92 -15.02
N ARG A 150 -24.33 -14.90 -14.34
CA ARG A 150 -25.02 -15.99 -13.61
C ARG A 150 -24.98 -15.80 -12.09
N ARG A 151 -25.83 -14.93 -11.56
CA ARG A 151 -25.96 -14.64 -10.12
C ARG A 151 -26.57 -15.76 -9.25
N SER A 152 -27.02 -16.90 -9.78
CA SER A 152 -28.09 -17.66 -9.10
C SER A 152 -27.73 -18.75 -8.08
N ARG A 153 -26.47 -19.07 -7.73
CA ARG A 153 -26.25 -20.21 -6.79
C ARG A 153 -25.15 -20.14 -5.74
N LYS A 154 -24.23 -19.15 -5.77
CA LYS A 154 -23.09 -19.16 -4.83
C LYS A 154 -23.34 -18.41 -3.51
N TYR A 155 -24.33 -17.52 -3.47
CA TYR A 155 -24.69 -16.75 -2.27
C TYR A 155 -25.93 -17.27 -1.52
N GLU A 156 -26.61 -18.29 -2.04
CA GLU A 156 -27.84 -18.84 -1.45
C GLU A 156 -27.60 -19.87 -0.34
N LYS A 157 -26.37 -20.38 -0.20
CA LYS A 157 -26.00 -21.36 0.85
C LYS A 157 -25.70 -20.74 2.23
N GLY A 158 -25.96 -19.45 2.42
CA GLY A 158 -25.63 -18.71 3.65
C GLY A 158 -26.73 -18.67 4.73
N TYR A 159 -27.93 -19.19 4.45
CA TYR A 159 -29.00 -19.29 5.45
C TYR A 159 -29.31 -20.77 5.72
N PRO A 160 -28.93 -21.32 6.88
CA PRO A 160 -29.57 -22.54 7.36
C PRO A 160 -31.06 -22.23 7.58
N GLN A 161 -31.94 -22.95 6.90
CA GLN A 161 -33.32 -23.14 7.36
C GLN A 161 -33.33 -24.18 8.47
#